data_AF-A0A970BBL2-F1
#
_entry.id   AF-A0A970BBL2-F1
#
_cell.length_a   1.000
_cell.length_b   1.000
_cell.length_c   1.000
_cell.angle_alpha   90.00
_cell.angle_beta   90.00
_cell.angle_gamma   90.00
#
_symmetry.space_group_name_H-M   'P 1'
#
loop_
_entity.id
_entity.type
_entity.pdbx_description
1 polymer ?
#
loop_
_entity_poly.entity_id
_entity_poly.type
_entity_poly.pdbx_seq_one_letter_code
_entity_poly.pdbx_strand_id
1 'polypeptide(L)' 'MCLFSVLSYSQLYASSPSVKSGNPKVFYVSKDGDDSNNGESWEQALENIQTAIDWANAYTGDAEVWVAKGVYEPTA' A
#
# COMPACT_ATOMS: atom_id res chain seq x y z
N MET A 1 0.35 23.89 41.02
CA MET A 1 0.55 25.16 40.28
C MET A 1 1.12 24.80 38.92
N CYS A 2 0.43 25.25 37.88
CA CYS A 2 0.72 25.00 36.47
C CYS A 2 1.99 25.72 36.00
N LEU A 3 2.34 25.41 34.74
CA LEU A 3 3.17 26.16 33.79
C LEU A 3 4.60 25.63 33.64
N PHE A 4 4.88 25.05 32.47
CA PHE A 4 5.84 25.66 31.56
C PHE A 4 5.32 25.60 30.12
N SER A 5 5.10 26.80 29.58
CA SER A 5 4.62 27.11 28.24
C SER A 5 5.73 26.97 27.20
N VAL A 6 5.33 26.44 26.04
CA VAL A 6 5.81 26.57 24.65
C VAL A 6 7.05 27.43 24.33
N LEU A 7 7.90 26.98 23.40
CA LEU A 7 8.01 27.54 22.04
C LEU A 7 9.17 26.91 21.21
N SER A 8 8.77 26.26 20.12
CA SER A 8 9.41 26.07 18.81
C SER A 8 10.92 26.30 18.64
N TYR A 9 11.64 25.22 18.32
CA TYR A 9 12.93 25.27 17.64
C TYR A 9 12.85 24.44 16.34
N SER A 10 12.85 25.17 15.21
CA SER A 10 13.24 24.73 13.87
C SER A 10 12.60 23.45 13.30
N GLN A 11 11.35 23.54 12.84
CA GLN A 11 10.95 22.75 11.67
C GLN A 11 11.51 23.41 10.41
N LEU A 12 12.78 23.12 10.11
CA LEU A 12 13.36 23.32 8.78
C LEU A 12 13.36 21.99 8.04
N TYR A 13 12.21 21.37 7.81
CA TYR A 13 12.00 20.44 6.69
C TYR A 13 10.51 20.45 6.39
N ALA A 14 10.20 20.81 5.16
CA ALA A 14 8.86 21.06 4.64
C ALA A 14 7.89 19.91 4.95
N SER A 15 6.65 20.27 5.30
CA SER A 15 5.49 19.39 5.55
C SER A 15 5.77 18.24 6.51
N SER A 16 5.14 18.24 7.69
CA SER A 16 4.96 16.98 8.43
C SER A 16 4.51 15.92 7.42
N PRO A 17 5.25 14.81 7.21
CA PRO A 17 4.70 13.73 6.44
C PRO A 17 3.42 13.39 7.17
N SER A 18 2.28 13.60 6.54
CA SER A 18 1.00 13.15 7.04
C SER A 18 1.23 11.68 7.33
N VAL A 19 1.40 11.29 8.60
CA VAL A 19 1.40 9.89 8.95
C VAL A 19 0.00 9.46 8.55
N LYS A 20 -0.13 8.87 7.36
CA LYS A 20 -1.42 8.45 6.83
C LYS A 20 -1.90 7.41 7.84
N SER A 21 -2.82 7.83 8.70
CA SER A 21 -3.30 7.05 9.84
C SER A 21 -4.23 5.91 9.43
N GLY A 22 -4.26 5.57 8.14
CA GLY A 22 -4.98 4.42 7.60
C GLY A 22 -4.00 3.31 7.28
N ASN A 23 -4.36 2.07 7.61
CA ASN A 23 -3.63 0.92 7.07
C ASN A 23 -3.65 1.02 5.54
N PRO A 24 -2.52 0.80 4.85
CA PRO A 24 -2.50 0.81 3.40
C PRO A 24 -3.42 -0.29 2.85
N LYS A 25 -4.01 -0.05 1.68
CA LYS A 25 -4.73 -1.09 0.96
C LYS A 25 -3.73 -2.11 0.47
N VAL A 26 -3.95 -3.39 0.77
CA VAL A 26 -3.08 -4.47 0.28
C VAL A 26 -3.79 -5.20 -0.85
N PHE A 27 -3.09 -5.37 -1.98
CA PHE A 27 -3.49 -6.24 -3.08
C PHE A 27 -2.60 -7.49 -3.10
N TYR A 28 -3.19 -8.67 -3.00
CA TYR A 28 -2.49 -9.95 -2.95
C TYR A 28 -2.40 -10.57 -4.33
N VAL A 29 -1.23 -11.11 -4.67
CA VAL A 29 -0.95 -11.76 -5.96
C VAL A 29 -0.38 -13.16 -5.73
N SER A 30 -0.94 -14.17 -6.40
CA SER A 30 -0.50 -15.56 -6.32
C SER A 30 -0.55 -16.21 -7.70
N LYS A 31 0.35 -17.15 -7.99
CA LYS A 31 0.29 -17.94 -9.23
C LYS A 31 -0.94 -18.82 -9.35
N ASP A 32 -1.51 -19.22 -8.22
CA ASP A 32 -2.75 -20.00 -8.15
C ASP A 32 -3.98 -19.08 -7.99
N GLY A 33 -3.79 -17.76 -8.17
CA GLY A 33 -4.85 -16.76 -8.09
C GLY A 33 -5.70 -16.70 -9.36
N ASP A 34 -6.60 -15.72 -9.40
CA ASP A 34 -7.48 -15.46 -10.55
C ASP A 34 -7.75 -13.95 -10.61
N ASP A 35 -7.59 -13.33 -11.80
CA ASP A 35 -7.80 -11.88 -11.99
C ASP A 35 -9.27 -11.44 -11.87
N SER A 36 -10.22 -12.38 -11.77
CA SER A 36 -11.60 -12.10 -11.38
C SER A 36 -11.80 -11.92 -9.87
N ASN A 37 -10.80 -12.29 -9.05
CA ASN A 37 -10.84 -12.07 -7.61
C ASN A 37 -10.63 -10.59 -7.26
N ASN A 38 -10.95 -10.22 -6.02
CA ASN A 38 -10.81 -8.84 -5.55
C ASN A 38 -9.39 -8.49 -5.04
N GLY A 39 -8.50 -9.46 -4.90
CA GLY A 39 -7.13 -9.25 -4.44
C GLY A 39 -7.02 -8.85 -2.96
N GLU A 40 -8.06 -9.02 -2.14
CA GLU A 40 -8.07 -8.50 -0.76
C GLU A 40 -7.55 -9.49 0.30
N SER A 41 -7.24 -10.73 -0.10
CA SER A 41 -6.69 -11.79 0.74
C SER A 41 -5.91 -12.80 -0.09
N TRP A 42 -5.16 -13.69 0.56
CA TRP A 42 -4.46 -14.79 -0.13
C TRP A 42 -5.43 -15.77 -0.79
N GLU A 43 -6.59 -16.00 -0.19
CA GLU A 43 -7.65 -16.86 -0.73
C GLU A 43 -8.36 -16.25 -1.95
N GLN A 44 -8.26 -14.93 -2.13
CA GLN A 44 -8.83 -14.18 -3.24
C GLN A 44 -7.74 -13.37 -3.95
N ALA A 45 -6.55 -13.95 -4.09
CA ALA A 45 -5.43 -13.30 -4.75
C ALA A 45 -5.65 -13.18 -6.27
N LEU A 46 -5.09 -12.11 -6.85
CA LEU A 46 -4.99 -11.93 -8.29
C LEU A 46 -3.90 -12.86 -8.86
N GLU A 47 -4.02 -13.22 -10.14
CA GLU A 47 -2.99 -14.00 -10.83
C GLU A 47 -1.86 -13.09 -11.32
N ASN A 48 -2.21 -11.93 -11.85
CA ASN A 48 -1.29 -11.05 -12.56
C ASN A 48 -0.79 -9.89 -11.68
N ILE A 49 0.54 -9.73 -11.63
CA ILE A 49 1.20 -8.61 -10.93
C ILE A 49 0.80 -7.27 -11.54
N GLN A 50 0.66 -7.17 -12.86
CA GLN A 50 0.33 -5.92 -13.53
C GLN A 50 -1.07 -5.43 -13.13
N THR A 51 -2.05 -6.34 -13.06
CA THR A 51 -3.41 -6.03 -12.59
C THR A 51 -3.38 -5.43 -11.19
N ALA A 52 -2.62 -6.03 -10.26
CA ALA A 52 -2.49 -5.51 -8.91
C ALA A 52 -1.79 -4.14 -8.86
N ILE A 53 -0.77 -3.91 -9.68
CA ILE A 53 -0.09 -2.61 -9.80
C ILE A 53 -1.04 -1.54 -10.32
N ASP A 54 -1.83 -1.84 -11.36
CA ASP A 54 -2.79 -0.91 -11.93
C ASP A 54 -3.86 -0.53 -10.91
N TRP A 55 -4.33 -1.49 -10.12
CA TRP A 55 -5.32 -1.26 -9.06
C TRP A 55 -4.74 -0.46 -7.89
N ALA A 56 -3.50 -0.76 -7.49
CA ALA A 56 -2.78 0.02 -6.49
C ALA A 56 -2.59 1.47 -6.92
N ASN A 57 -2.22 1.70 -8.18
CA ASN A 57 -2.07 3.05 -8.76
C ASN A 57 -3.41 3.81 -8.86
N ALA A 58 -4.51 3.11 -9.11
CA ALA A 58 -5.84 3.70 -9.16
C ALA A 58 -6.41 4.00 -7.75
N TYR A 59 -5.87 3.39 -6.69
CA TYR A 59 -6.37 3.56 -5.34
C TYR A 59 -6.07 4.95 -4.78
N THR A 60 -7.11 5.65 -4.30
CA THR A 60 -6.94 6.94 -3.62
C THR A 60 -6.47 6.70 -2.19
N GLY A 61 -5.17 6.49 -2.01
CA GLY A 61 -4.64 6.06 -0.72
C GLY A 61 -3.22 5.56 -0.83
N ASP A 62 -2.70 5.06 0.30
CA ASP A 62 -1.47 4.26 0.23
C ASP A 62 -1.89 2.84 -0.10
N ALA A 63 -1.17 2.21 -1.02
CA ALA A 63 -1.44 0.86 -1.46
C ALA A 63 -0.13 0.07 -1.54
N GLU A 64 -0.23 -1.22 -1.25
CA GLU A 64 0.86 -2.19 -1.31
C GLU A 64 0.43 -3.37 -2.18
N VAL A 65 1.40 -3.98 -2.85
CA VAL A 65 1.21 -5.22 -3.60
C VAL A 65 2.03 -6.31 -2.92
N TRP A 66 1.36 -7.33 -2.41
CA TRP A 66 1.98 -8.46 -1.72
C TRP A 66 1.94 -9.68 -2.64
N VAL A 67 3.12 -10.21 -2.95
CA VAL A 67 3.27 -11.28 -3.95
C VAL A 67 3.68 -12.57 -3.25
N ALA A 68 2.98 -13.66 -3.55
CA ALA A 68 3.34 -14.99 -3.07
C ALA A 68 4.74 -15.36 -3.59
N LYS A 69 5.42 -16.27 -2.90
CA LYS A 69 6.73 -16.75 -3.37
C LYS A 69 6.55 -17.44 -4.73
N GLY A 70 7.27 -16.97 -5.74
CA GLY A 70 7.25 -17.56 -7.07
C GLY A 70 8.08 -16.79 -8.08
N VAL A 71 8.11 -17.30 -9.31
CA VAL A 71 8.71 -16.62 -10.47
C VAL A 71 7.57 -16.05 -11.31
N TYR A 72 7.47 -14.73 -11.39
CA TYR A 72 6.43 -14.06 -12.18
C TYR A 72 7.09 -13.44 -13.40
N GLU A 73 6.66 -13.88 -14.58
CA GLU A 73 7.23 -13.42 -15.84
C GLU A 73 6.36 -12.29 -16.39
N PRO A 74 6.96 -11.14 -16.75
CA PRO A 74 6.23 -10.10 -17.46
C PRO A 74 5.75 -10.63 -18.81
N THR A 75 4.45 -10.50 -19.07
CA THR A 75 3.88 -10.70 -20.40
C THR A 75 3.85 -9.36 -21.12
N ALA A 76 4.45 -9.30 -22.32
CA ALA A 76 4.45 -8.12 -23.18
C ALA A 76 3.11 -7.88 -23.88
#